data_AF-A0A0C2FLM6-F1
#
_entry.id   AF-A0A0C2FLM6-F1
#
_cell.length_a   1.000
_cell.length_b   1.000
_cell.length_c   1.000
_cell.angle_alpha   90.00
_cell.angle_beta   90.00
_cell.angle_gamma   90.00
#
_symmetry.space_group_name_H-M   'P 1'
#
loop_
_entity.id
_entity.type
_entity.pdbx_description
1 polymer ?
#
loop_
_entity_poly.entity_id
_entity_poly.type
_entity_poly.pdbx_seq_one_letter_code
_entity_poly.pdbx_strand_id
1 'polypeptide(L)'
;EPEIMKTALVLVMLIIGLCECQRWWEREIEDIPGVSAENMAKLRQIMTPAPTSKEEFKQKISEWRNGLPEAEKAAAEAHRQKMRELHHKNHPHPHPHNS
;
A
#
# COMPACT_ATOMS: atom_id res chain seq x y z
N GLU A 1 -40.89 3.37 4.45
CA GLU A 1 -40.10 2.39 5.24
C GLU A 1 -39.26 1.37 4.44
N PRO A 2 -39.53 0.98 3.17
CA PRO A 2 -38.66 0.02 2.46
C PRO A 2 -37.33 0.62 1.98
N GLU A 3 -37.26 1.94 1.79
CA GLU A 3 -36.07 2.65 1.33
C GLU A 3 -34.94 2.61 2.38
N ILE A 4 -35.29 2.78 3.66
CA ILE A 4 -34.32 2.78 4.77
C ILE A 4 -33.68 1.39 4.92
N MET A 5 -34.46 0.31 4.74
CA MET A 5 -33.95 -1.07 4.77
C MET A 5 -32.99 -1.36 3.61
N LYS A 6 -33.29 -0.85 2.40
CA LYS A 6 -32.38 -0.98 1.24
C LYS A 6 -31.08 -0.22 1.47
N THR A 7 -31.15 1.02 1.95
CA THR A 7 -29.96 1.81 2.29
C THR A 7 -29.13 1.13 3.37
N ALA A 8 -29.77 0.59 4.42
CA ALA A 8 -29.08 -0.15 5.48
C ALA A 8 -28.41 -1.44 4.95
N LEU A 9 -29.08 -2.20 4.07
CA LEU A 9 -28.53 -3.40 3.45
C LEU A 9 -27.31 -3.09 2.56
N VAL A 10 -27.36 -2.01 1.77
CA VAL A 10 -26.22 -1.57 0.95
C VAL A 10 -25.04 -1.13 1.82
N LEU A 11 -25.29 -0.41 2.91
CA LEU A 11 -24.25 -0.01 3.86
C LEU A 11 -23.61 -1.21 4.55
N VAL A 12 -24.41 -2.21 4.97
CA VAL A 12 -23.89 -3.45 5.57
C VAL A 12 -23.03 -4.24 4.57
N MET A 13 -23.46 -4.36 3.32
CA MET A 13 -22.65 -5.03 2.28
C MET A 13 -21.34 -4.28 1.97
N LEU A 14 -21.36 -2.94 1.96
CA LEU A 14 -20.15 -2.13 1.81
C LEU A 14 -19.18 -2.31 2.97
N ILE A 15 -19.68 -2.36 4.21
CA ILE A 15 -18.86 -2.58 5.41
C ILE A 15 -18.23 -3.98 5.40
N ILE A 16 -18.98 -5.01 5.00
CA ILE A 16 -18.45 -6.38 4.88
C ILE A 16 -17.37 -6.44 3.80
N GLY A 17 -17.59 -5.82 2.63
CA GLY A 17 -16.58 -5.73 1.57
C GLY A 17 -15.31 -4.98 1.99
N LEU A 18 -15.45 -3.92 2.80
CA LEU A 18 -14.31 -3.20 3.38
C LEU A 18 -13.52 -4.04 4.39
N CYS A 19 -14.19 -4.81 5.26
CA CYS A 19 -13.52 -5.68 6.24
C CYS A 19 -12.71 -6.81 5.59
N GLU A 20 -13.23 -7.42 4.51
CA GLU A 20 -12.53 -8.46 3.76
C GLU A 20 -11.27 -7.90 3.06
N CYS A 21 -11.36 -6.68 2.50
CA CYS A 21 -10.20 -5.98 1.92
C CYS A 21 -9.13 -5.66 2.98
N GLN A 22 -9.51 -5.20 4.18
CA GLN A 22 -8.54 -4.91 5.25
C GLN A 22 -7.73 -6.15 5.61
N ARG A 23 -8.39 -7.30 5.83
CA ARG A 23 -7.69 -8.56 6.15
C ARG A 23 -6.75 -9.04 5.06
N TRP A 24 -7.02 -8.70 3.81
CA TRP A 24 -6.17 -9.07 2.67
C TRP A 24 -4.91 -8.18 2.60
N TRP A 25 -5.05 -6.85 2.74
CA TRP A 25 -3.90 -5.93 2.77
C TRP A 25 -3.03 -6.05 4.01
N GLU A 26 -3.63 -6.35 5.16
CA GLU A 26 -2.90 -6.55 6.40
C GLU A 26 -1.93 -7.74 6.34
N ARG A 27 -2.15 -8.66 5.40
CA ARG A 27 -1.28 -9.82 5.13
C ARG A 27 -0.25 -9.59 4.04
N GLU A 28 -0.46 -8.64 3.12
CA GLU A 28 0.36 -8.51 1.91
C GLU A 28 1.38 -7.35 1.97
N ILE A 29 1.17 -6.33 2.82
CA ILE A 29 2.16 -5.28 3.04
C ILE A 29 3.13 -5.71 4.15
N GLU A 30 4.28 -6.26 3.74
CA GLU A 30 5.37 -6.59 4.65
C GLU A 30 5.88 -5.33 5.36
N ASP A 31 6.15 -5.44 6.66
CA ASP A 31 6.59 -4.30 7.46
C ASP A 31 7.98 -3.83 7.06
N ILE A 32 8.11 -2.51 6.84
CA ILE A 32 9.37 -1.93 6.41
C ILE A 32 10.25 -1.70 7.64
N PRO A 33 11.45 -2.31 7.71
CA PRO A 33 12.36 -2.12 8.83
C PRO A 33 12.78 -0.65 8.92
N GLY A 34 12.58 -0.06 10.10
CA GLY A 34 12.87 1.35 10.37
C GLY A 34 11.69 2.31 10.13
N VAL A 35 10.52 1.80 9.74
CA VAL A 35 9.26 2.54 9.80
C VAL A 35 8.46 2.05 11.00
N SER A 36 7.88 2.96 11.76
CA SER A 36 7.05 2.64 12.92
C SER A 36 5.78 1.87 12.53
N ALA A 37 5.31 1.02 13.44
CA ALA A 37 4.07 0.28 13.27
C ALA A 37 2.85 1.19 13.04
N GLU A 38 2.83 2.39 13.63
CA GLU A 38 1.75 3.37 13.41
C GLU A 38 1.72 3.84 11.95
N ASN A 39 2.88 4.13 11.37
CA ASN A 39 2.94 4.59 10.00
C ASN A 39 2.74 3.45 9.00
N MET A 40 3.13 2.21 9.34
CA MET A 40 2.71 1.02 8.59
C MET A 40 1.19 0.79 8.67
N ALA A 41 0.56 1.02 9.82
CA ALA A 41 -0.90 0.93 9.95
C ALA A 41 -1.63 1.99 9.10
N LYS A 42 -1.09 3.22 9.05
CA LYS A 42 -1.59 4.27 8.14
C LYS A 42 -1.45 3.86 6.67
N LEU A 43 -0.35 3.22 6.28
CA LEU A 43 -0.19 2.69 4.92
C LEU A 43 -1.29 1.68 4.59
N ARG A 44 -1.54 0.72 5.48
CA ARG A 44 -2.60 -0.30 5.31
C ARG A 44 -3.99 0.34 5.22
N GLN A 45 -4.25 1.40 6.00
CA GLN A 45 -5.48 2.19 5.87
C GLN A 45 -5.58 2.89 4.51
N ILE A 46 -4.54 3.59 4.05
CA ILE A 46 -4.56 4.29 2.76
C ILE A 46 -4.74 3.30 1.59
N MET A 47 -4.22 2.09 1.72
CA MET A 47 -4.39 1.00 0.75
C MET A 47 -5.72 0.26 0.87
N THR A 48 -6.59 0.66 1.80
CA THR A 48 -7.94 0.12 1.96
C THR A 48 -8.97 1.20 1.61
N PRO A 49 -9.81 1.03 0.57
CA PRO A 49 -9.90 -0.14 -0.30
C PRO A 49 -8.69 -0.28 -1.23
N ALA A 50 -8.48 -1.52 -1.69
CA ALA A 50 -7.42 -1.88 -2.62
C ALA A 50 -7.38 -0.92 -3.80
N PRO A 51 -6.24 -0.25 -4.10
CA PRO A 51 -6.15 0.54 -5.30
C PRO A 51 -6.47 -0.29 -6.54
N THR A 52 -7.35 0.25 -7.35
CA THR A 52 -7.89 -0.41 -8.55
C THR A 52 -6.93 -0.32 -9.73
N SER A 53 -5.96 0.61 -9.65
CA SER A 53 -4.96 0.87 -10.69
C SER A 53 -3.57 1.10 -10.09
N LYS A 54 -2.54 0.83 -10.90
CA LYS A 54 -1.15 1.12 -10.57
C LYS A 54 -0.90 2.61 -10.32
N GLU A 55 -1.62 3.49 -11.01
CA GLU A 55 -1.51 4.94 -10.82
C GLU A 55 -2.06 5.36 -9.45
N GLU A 56 -3.22 4.82 -9.09
CA GLU A 56 -3.85 5.04 -7.78
C GLU A 56 -2.95 4.51 -6.65
N PHE A 57 -2.38 3.31 -6.82
CA PHE A 57 -1.40 2.74 -5.90
C PHE A 57 -0.19 3.66 -5.73
N LYS A 58 0.36 4.18 -6.84
CA LYS A 58 1.51 5.09 -6.82
C LYS A 58 1.19 6.40 -6.10
N GLN A 59 0.00 6.96 -6.31
CA GLN A 59 -0.47 8.16 -5.61
C GLN A 59 -0.59 7.92 -4.11
N LYS A 60 -1.26 6.84 -3.71
CA LYS A 60 -1.43 6.42 -2.31
C LYS A 60 -0.09 6.20 -1.59
N ILE A 61 0.87 5.53 -2.23
CA ILE A 61 2.24 5.37 -1.69
C ILE A 61 2.95 6.72 -1.58
N SER A 62 2.80 7.60 -2.57
CA SER A 62 3.43 8.91 -2.53
C SER A 62 2.88 9.77 -1.40
N GLU A 63 1.57 9.73 -1.17
CA GLU A 63 0.91 10.42 -0.07
C GLU A 63 1.37 9.91 1.29
N TRP A 64 1.35 8.58 1.47
CA TRP A 64 1.87 7.94 2.68
C TRP A 64 3.31 8.35 2.95
N ARG A 65 4.20 8.22 1.94
CA ARG A 65 5.61 8.58 2.07
C ARG A 65 5.77 10.06 2.42
N ASN A 66 4.98 10.95 1.84
CA ASN A 66 5.07 12.39 2.14
C ASN A 66 4.69 12.70 3.59
N GLY A 67 3.76 11.94 4.17
CA GLY A 67 3.36 12.04 5.57
C GLY A 67 4.35 11.46 6.59
N LEU A 68 5.37 10.71 6.14
CA LEU A 68 6.39 10.16 7.02
C LEU A 68 7.38 11.25 7.50
N PRO A 69 7.90 11.13 8.74
CA PRO A 69 9.07 11.88 9.19
C PRO A 69 10.32 11.50 8.38
N GLU A 70 11.31 12.40 8.30
CA GLU A 70 12.50 12.22 7.45
C GLU A 70 13.29 10.95 7.75
N ALA A 71 13.39 10.57 9.02
CA ALA A 71 14.08 9.33 9.42
C ALA A 71 13.40 8.07 8.86
N GLU A 72 12.07 8.03 8.88
CA GLU A 72 11.31 6.90 8.34
C GLU A 72 11.19 6.95 6.82
N LYS A 73 11.19 8.14 6.21
CA LYS A 73 11.34 8.30 4.75
C LYS A 73 12.65 7.68 4.27
N ALA A 74 13.74 7.93 4.99
CA ALA A 74 15.04 7.35 4.67
C ALA A 74 15.02 5.82 4.79
N ALA A 75 14.40 5.28 5.84
CA ALA A 75 14.21 3.84 6.00
C ALA A 75 13.38 3.22 4.86
N ALA A 76 12.26 3.85 4.49
CA ALA A 76 11.41 3.42 3.39
C ALA A 76 12.12 3.45 2.03
N GLU A 77 12.90 4.50 1.73
CA GLU A 77 13.67 4.59 0.49
C GLU A 77 14.82 3.58 0.47
N ALA A 78 15.53 3.37 1.59
CA ALA A 78 16.56 2.35 1.70
C ALA A 78 16.00 0.94 1.47
N HIS A 79 14.82 0.64 2.03
CA HIS A 79 14.14 -0.62 1.78
C HIS A 79 13.74 -0.77 0.29
N ARG A 80 13.21 0.29 -0.32
CA ARG A 80 12.89 0.32 -1.76
C ARG A 80 14.12 0.10 -2.63
N GLN A 81 15.24 0.72 -2.29
CA GLN A 81 16.51 0.54 -3.00
C GLN A 81 16.99 -0.91 -2.90
N LYS A 82 16.97 -1.49 -1.69
CA LYS A 82 17.32 -2.90 -1.47
C LYS A 82 16.45 -3.85 -2.28
N MET A 83 15.13 -3.62 -2.32
CA MET A 83 14.21 -4.41 -3.14
C MET A 83 14.50 -4.26 -4.63
N ARG A 84 14.87 -3.07 -5.11
CA ARG A 84 15.28 -2.84 -6.49
C ARG A 84 16.58 -3.58 -6.83
N GLU A 85 17.57 -3.55 -5.94
CA GLU A 85 18.83 -4.27 -6.11
C GLU A 85 18.59 -5.79 -6.13
N LEU A 86 17.73 -6.30 -5.24
CA LEU A 86 17.36 -7.71 -5.22
C LEU A 86 16.64 -8.11 -6.52
N HIS A 87 15.70 -7.28 -7.00
CA HIS A 87 15.01 -7.52 -8.26
C HIS A 87 15.97 -7.47 -9.46
N HIS A 88 16.91 -6.52 -9.49
CA HIS A 88 17.93 -6.44 -10.53
C HIS A 88 18.88 -7.65 -10.52
N LYS A 89 19.23 -8.15 -9.33
CA LYS A 89 20.06 -9.35 -9.16
C LYS A 89 19.34 -10.62 -9.63
N ASN A 90 18.04 -10.75 -9.34
CA ASN A 90 17.25 -11.94 -9.67
C ASN A 90 16.67 -11.91 -11.10
N HIS A 91 16.45 -10.72 -11.65
CA HIS A 91 16.11 -10.47 -13.05
C HIS A 91 17.15 -9.49 -13.62
N PRO A 92 18.34 -9.98 -14.01
CA PRO A 92 19.31 -9.15 -14.71
C PRO A 92 18.65 -8.67 -16.01
N HIS A 93 18.30 -7.38 -16.06
CA HIS A 93 17.83 -6.76 -17.29
C HIS A 93 18.97 -6.85 -18.32
N PRO A 94 18.79 -7.49 -19.49
CA PRO A 94 19.73 -7.33 -20.59
C PRO A 94 19.47 -5.96 -21.21
N HIS A 95 20.17 -4.93 -20.73
CA HIS A 95 20.28 -3.70 -21.50
C HIS A 95 21.75 -3.32 -21.62
N PRO A 96 22.31 -3.30 -22.86
CA PRO A 96 23.62 -2.73 -23.09
C PRO A 96 23.51 -1.22 -22.92
N HIS A 97 24.21 -0.67 -21.94
CA HIS A 97 24.55 0.75 -21.94
C HIS A 97 25.72 0.92 -22.91
N ASN A 98 25.44 1.10 -24.20
CA ASN A 98 26.43 1.68 -25.10
C ASN A 98 26.39 3.20 -24.91
N SER A 99 27.45 3.71 -24.29
CA SER A 99 27.86 5.12 -24.37
C SER A 99 28.34 5.46 -25.77
#